data_AF-A0AAF1KMR0-F1
#
_entry.id   AF-A0AAF1KMR0-F1
#
_cell.length_a   1.000
_cell.length_b   1.000
_cell.length_c   1.000
_cell.angle_alpha   90.00
_cell.angle_beta   90.00
_cell.angle_gamma   90.00
#
_symmetry.space_group_name_H-M   'P 1'
#
loop_
_entity.id
_entity.type
_entity.pdbx_description
1 polymer ?
#
loop_
_entity_poly.entity_id
_entity_poly.type
_entity_poly.pdbx_seq_one_letter_code
_entity_poly.pdbx_strand_id
1 'polypeptide(L)'
;MSWPSGRERHIDDKLDLGLDWWGKGLKREEMARARRRSPKLLRCLYDSWTLASWSEWLKRRGGTETLTSLVLLHVDDHRDLGSPRIERNEAGWRDLITNRQISLSDPDTVIEAIESGAIGMGSFMTPFLAAVPLAEVRHLCQPPKAVATRDFVIRIEDNSDDLLQPGASRPVATLEPSSGTGAGHYRLTPDVDDWLEGIQGGPLLLHIDMDYFNNRYDGDSDWRERPARLDTPVEKIFAQITMLTQALRRRGLLEVIEDVVFAFSPGFFPAELWAKVDRHLASCLGLDTLEGGTARSGLSGHADKGTRNKGKARKNRVLISEDEVELVRAKGTKGRGGGADGEAWLIQLGGKRAGQVFINLIDESPIGKHASIQIYLNITSQGRGIGSLCYRWACERSKYVVIYAHMQKSNIASARAAEKAGFIDETSAQERQKLMVWRRSSSAASA
;
A
#
# COMPACT_ATOMS: atom_id res chain seq x y z
N MET A 1 -16.40 13.15 -6.10
CA MET A 1 -15.03 13.35 -5.57
C MET A 1 -14.06 13.20 -6.72
N SER A 2 -13.03 14.05 -6.82
CA SER A 2 -11.95 13.90 -7.82
C SER A 2 -10.73 13.28 -7.15
N TRP A 3 -10.19 12.21 -7.71
CA TRP A 3 -8.91 11.66 -7.25
C TRP A 3 -7.78 12.66 -7.53
N PRO A 4 -6.74 12.69 -6.68
CA PRO A 4 -5.61 13.57 -6.91
C PRO A 4 -4.97 13.31 -8.28
N SER A 5 -4.83 14.34 -9.10
CA SER A 5 -4.22 14.26 -10.44
C SER A 5 -2.77 14.76 -10.47
N GLY A 6 -2.29 15.35 -9.37
CA GLY A 6 -0.98 15.98 -9.28
C GLY A 6 0.15 14.96 -9.39
N ARG A 7 1.10 15.21 -10.31
CA ARG A 7 2.28 14.35 -10.51
C ARG A 7 3.06 14.12 -9.21
N GLU A 8 3.09 15.11 -8.33
CA GLU A 8 3.76 15.06 -7.03
C GLU A 8 3.17 14.05 -6.03
N ARG A 9 1.98 13.50 -6.31
CA ARG A 9 1.36 12.45 -5.50
C ARG A 9 1.80 11.05 -5.89
N HIS A 10 2.47 10.91 -7.04
CA HIS A 10 2.94 9.62 -7.54
C HIS A 10 4.45 9.55 -7.47
N ILE A 11 4.95 8.49 -6.84
CA ILE A 11 6.36 8.29 -6.56
C ILE A 11 7.15 7.86 -7.82
N ASP A 12 6.45 7.19 -8.74
CA ASP A 12 7.02 6.70 -9.98
C ASP A 12 7.21 7.84 -11.01
N ASP A 13 8.47 8.18 -11.30
CA ASP A 13 8.82 9.22 -12.28
C ASP A 13 8.56 8.80 -13.74
N LYS A 14 8.35 7.51 -13.98
CA LYS A 14 8.05 6.86 -15.27
C LYS A 14 6.58 6.48 -15.41
N LEU A 15 5.71 6.85 -14.47
CA LEU A 15 4.28 6.55 -14.50
C LEU A 15 3.62 6.86 -15.85
N ASP A 16 3.98 7.96 -16.51
CA ASP A 16 3.43 8.33 -17.81
C ASP A 16 3.67 7.24 -18.88
N LEU A 17 4.81 6.52 -18.85
CA LEU A 17 5.06 5.40 -19.77
C LEU A 17 4.07 4.24 -19.56
N GLY A 18 3.78 3.93 -18.29
CA GLY A 18 2.81 2.89 -17.94
C GLY A 18 1.38 3.30 -18.30
N LEU A 19 1.00 4.56 -18.09
CA LEU A 19 -0.31 5.09 -18.48
C LEU A 19 -0.48 5.14 -20.01
N ASP A 20 0.58 5.50 -20.75
CA ASP A 20 0.57 5.48 -22.21
C ASP A 20 0.38 4.05 -22.75
N TRP A 21 1.09 3.07 -22.18
CA TRP A 21 0.84 1.65 -22.47
C TRP A 21 -0.57 1.23 -22.04
N TRP A 22 -1.09 1.80 -20.95
CA TRP A 22 -2.43 1.49 -20.51
C TRP A 22 -3.49 1.94 -21.55
N GLY A 23 -3.16 2.97 -22.32
CA GLY A 23 -3.97 3.42 -23.44
C GLY A 23 -5.23 4.17 -23.02
N LYS A 24 -6.08 4.45 -24.01
CA LYS A 24 -7.33 5.25 -23.87
C LYS A 24 -7.15 6.67 -23.33
N GLY A 25 -5.92 7.19 -23.31
CA GLY A 25 -5.62 8.49 -22.73
C GLY A 25 -5.86 8.54 -21.22
N LEU A 26 -5.70 7.39 -20.52
CA LEU A 26 -5.91 7.27 -19.08
C LEU A 26 -5.13 8.34 -18.32
N LYS A 27 -5.84 9.11 -17.50
CA LYS A 27 -5.26 10.14 -16.63
C LYS A 27 -4.98 9.62 -15.24
N ARG A 28 -4.14 10.34 -14.49
CA ARG A 28 -3.79 10.01 -13.10
C ARG A 28 -5.01 9.91 -12.19
N GLU A 29 -5.96 10.84 -12.32
CA GLU A 29 -7.20 10.82 -11.55
C GLU A 29 -8.15 9.63 -11.88
N GLU A 30 -7.89 8.91 -12.97
CA GLU A 30 -8.70 7.78 -13.41
C GLU A 30 -8.08 6.43 -13.03
N MET A 31 -6.82 6.43 -12.54
CA MET A 31 -6.07 5.20 -12.24
C MET A 31 -6.79 4.30 -11.24
N ALA A 32 -7.43 4.89 -10.22
CA ALA A 32 -8.18 4.14 -9.20
C ALA A 32 -9.31 3.28 -9.79
N ARG A 33 -9.79 3.61 -11.00
CA ARG A 33 -10.86 2.88 -11.71
C ARG A 33 -10.34 2.05 -12.89
N ALA A 34 -9.06 2.15 -13.19
CA ALA A 34 -8.48 1.56 -14.38
C ALA A 34 -8.44 0.03 -14.30
N ARG A 35 -9.23 -0.60 -15.18
CA ARG A 35 -9.31 -2.05 -15.33
C ARG A 35 -9.50 -2.45 -16.80
N ARG A 36 -8.95 -3.59 -17.20
CA ARG A 36 -9.20 -4.25 -18.49
C ARG A 36 -9.49 -5.72 -18.26
N ARG A 37 -10.66 -6.16 -18.70
CA ARG A 37 -11.10 -7.55 -18.57
C ARG A 37 -10.98 -8.26 -19.92
N SER A 38 -10.35 -9.42 -19.92
CA SER A 38 -10.53 -10.46 -20.93
C SER A 38 -11.28 -11.65 -20.29
N PRO A 39 -11.65 -12.72 -21.03
CA PRO A 39 -12.49 -13.79 -20.46
C PRO A 39 -11.99 -14.35 -19.13
N LYS A 40 -10.69 -14.64 -19.01
CA LYS A 40 -10.07 -15.27 -17.83
C LYS A 40 -9.16 -14.33 -17.02
N LEU A 41 -8.81 -13.15 -17.56
CA LEU A 41 -7.83 -12.25 -16.96
C LEU A 41 -8.39 -10.85 -16.73
N LEU A 42 -8.35 -10.39 -15.49
CA LEU A 42 -8.48 -8.99 -15.13
C LEU A 42 -7.10 -8.37 -14.97
N ARG A 43 -6.86 -7.27 -15.69
CA ARG A 43 -5.74 -6.36 -15.41
C ARG A 43 -6.30 -5.15 -14.69
N CYS A 44 -5.76 -4.79 -13.54
CA CYS A 44 -6.16 -3.60 -12.80
C CYS A 44 -4.94 -2.83 -12.30
N LEU A 45 -5.07 -1.52 -12.15
CA LEU A 45 -4.02 -0.74 -11.50
C LEU A 45 -4.07 -0.89 -9.97
N TYR A 46 -5.26 -1.04 -9.38
CA TYR A 46 -5.43 -1.13 -7.93
C TYR A 46 -5.98 -2.50 -7.55
N ASP A 47 -5.41 -3.09 -6.50
CA ASP A 47 -5.71 -4.47 -6.15
C ASP A 47 -7.12 -4.68 -5.53
N SER A 48 -7.77 -3.60 -5.10
CA SER A 48 -9.18 -3.66 -4.67
C SER A 48 -10.11 -4.28 -5.73
N TRP A 49 -9.76 -4.16 -7.02
CA TRP A 49 -10.52 -4.75 -8.13
C TRP A 49 -10.44 -6.28 -8.20
N THR A 50 -9.51 -6.91 -7.49
CA THR A 50 -9.45 -8.38 -7.36
C THR A 50 -10.74 -8.94 -6.79
N LEU A 51 -11.33 -8.28 -5.78
CA LEU A 51 -12.63 -8.69 -5.23
C LEU A 51 -13.78 -8.56 -6.24
N ALA A 52 -13.78 -7.53 -7.09
CA ALA A 52 -14.78 -7.41 -8.15
C ALA A 52 -14.66 -8.58 -9.15
N SER A 53 -13.42 -8.96 -9.51
CA SER A 53 -13.15 -10.13 -10.36
C SER A 53 -13.75 -11.42 -9.76
N TRP A 54 -13.51 -11.63 -8.48
CA TRP A 54 -13.99 -12.82 -7.77
C TRP A 54 -15.50 -12.80 -7.56
N SER A 55 -16.11 -11.64 -7.36
CA SER A 55 -17.57 -11.49 -7.33
C SER A 55 -18.20 -11.84 -8.67
N GLU A 56 -17.61 -11.40 -9.80
CA GLU A 56 -18.06 -11.79 -11.14
C GLU A 56 -17.94 -13.31 -11.35
N TRP A 57 -16.84 -13.90 -10.91
CA TRP A 57 -16.64 -15.36 -10.96
C TRP A 57 -17.68 -16.11 -10.10
N LEU A 58 -17.94 -15.67 -8.86
CA LEU A 58 -18.96 -16.22 -7.98
C LEU A 58 -20.34 -16.16 -8.64
N LYS A 59 -20.71 -15.01 -9.22
CA LYS A 59 -21.99 -14.85 -9.94
C LYS A 59 -22.11 -15.84 -11.10
N ARG A 60 -21.04 -16.07 -11.88
CA ARG A 60 -21.02 -17.08 -12.96
C ARG A 60 -21.16 -18.51 -12.43
N ARG A 61 -20.63 -18.79 -11.24
CA ARG A 61 -20.70 -20.11 -10.56
C ARG A 61 -22.01 -20.37 -9.80
N GLY A 62 -22.92 -19.40 -9.76
CA GLY A 62 -24.21 -19.54 -9.05
C GLY A 62 -24.17 -19.14 -7.58
N GLY A 63 -23.16 -18.39 -7.15
CA GLY A 63 -23.03 -17.86 -5.79
C GLY A 63 -22.10 -18.67 -4.88
N THR A 64 -22.02 -18.28 -3.61
CA THR A 64 -21.15 -18.90 -2.60
C THR A 64 -21.63 -20.28 -2.16
N GLU A 65 -22.94 -20.52 -2.18
CA GLU A 65 -23.57 -21.77 -1.75
C GLU A 65 -23.21 -22.99 -2.60
N THR A 66 -22.69 -22.78 -3.82
CA THR A 66 -22.30 -23.87 -4.72
C THR A 66 -20.86 -24.36 -4.47
N LEU A 67 -20.11 -23.69 -3.59
CA LEU A 67 -18.71 -23.97 -3.34
C LEU A 67 -18.51 -24.96 -2.19
N THR A 68 -17.97 -26.13 -2.50
CA THR A 68 -17.51 -27.11 -1.49
C THR A 68 -16.03 -26.98 -1.17
N SER A 69 -15.26 -26.36 -2.07
CA SER A 69 -13.85 -26.04 -1.91
C SER A 69 -13.47 -24.87 -2.83
N LEU A 70 -12.43 -24.14 -2.47
CA LEU A 70 -11.85 -23.06 -3.27
C LEU A 70 -10.42 -22.82 -2.81
N VAL A 71 -9.47 -22.76 -3.74
CA VAL A 71 -8.08 -22.38 -3.45
C VAL A 71 -7.77 -21.04 -4.11
N LEU A 72 -7.34 -20.08 -3.29
CA LEU A 72 -6.83 -18.79 -3.70
C LEU A 72 -5.31 -18.86 -3.74
N LEU A 73 -4.75 -18.81 -4.94
CA LEU A 73 -3.32 -18.64 -5.17
C LEU A 73 -3.01 -17.14 -5.15
N HIS A 74 -2.44 -16.65 -4.05
CA HIS A 74 -2.09 -15.25 -3.84
C HIS A 74 -0.58 -15.06 -3.99
N VAL A 75 -0.14 -14.32 -5.02
CA VAL A 75 1.27 -13.98 -5.25
C VAL A 75 1.41 -12.51 -4.97
N ASP A 76 1.94 -12.19 -3.80
CA ASP A 76 1.90 -10.82 -3.29
C ASP A 76 2.99 -10.64 -2.23
N ASP A 77 3.33 -9.38 -1.98
CA ASP A 77 4.17 -8.97 -0.89
C ASP A 77 3.33 -8.58 0.35
N HIS A 78 2.00 -8.60 0.27
CA HIS A 78 1.04 -8.17 1.29
C HIS A 78 -0.04 -9.23 1.53
N ARG A 79 -0.66 -9.19 2.72
CA ARG A 79 -1.70 -10.17 3.09
C ARG A 79 -3.10 -9.76 2.66
N ASP A 80 -3.33 -8.45 2.58
CA ASP A 80 -4.60 -7.83 2.18
C ASP A 80 -5.83 -8.21 3.02
N LEU A 81 -5.54 -8.64 4.26
CA LEU A 81 -6.49 -9.01 5.31
C LEU A 81 -6.93 -7.83 6.21
N GLY A 82 -6.73 -6.59 5.75
CA GLY A 82 -7.18 -5.40 6.48
C GLY A 82 -8.70 -5.39 6.66
N SER A 83 -9.17 -4.69 7.69
CA SER A 83 -10.62 -4.54 7.91
C SER A 83 -11.20 -3.50 6.95
N PRO A 84 -12.14 -3.86 6.05
CA PRO A 84 -12.83 -2.90 5.18
C PRO A 84 -13.75 -1.97 5.97
N ARG A 85 -14.15 -0.83 5.41
CA ARG A 85 -15.16 0.09 5.97
C ARG A 85 -16.58 -0.35 5.61
N ILE A 86 -16.90 -1.60 5.93
CA ILE A 86 -18.24 -2.17 5.75
C ILE A 86 -18.73 -2.67 7.11
N GLU A 87 -20.02 -2.48 7.39
CA GLU A 87 -20.68 -3.05 8.57
C GLU A 87 -21.30 -4.40 8.22
N ARG A 88 -21.17 -5.37 9.11
CA ARG A 88 -21.96 -6.61 9.14
C ARG A 88 -23.12 -6.45 10.12
N ASN A 89 -24.35 -6.64 9.64
CA ASN A 89 -25.57 -6.60 10.44
C ASN A 89 -26.53 -7.72 10.02
N GLU A 90 -27.71 -7.78 10.64
CA GLU A 90 -28.74 -8.80 10.36
C GLU A 90 -29.22 -8.79 8.91
N ALA A 91 -29.18 -7.63 8.24
CA ALA A 91 -29.61 -7.47 6.84
C ALA A 91 -28.49 -7.80 5.83
N GLY A 92 -27.29 -8.16 6.29
CA GLY A 92 -26.13 -8.43 5.44
C GLY A 92 -25.01 -7.41 5.65
N TRP A 93 -24.37 -7.00 4.56
CA TRP A 93 -23.25 -6.07 4.61
C TRP A 93 -23.64 -4.70 4.08
N ARG A 94 -23.19 -3.64 4.76
CA ARG A 94 -23.45 -2.25 4.37
C ARG A 94 -22.15 -1.47 4.21
N ASP A 95 -22.01 -0.75 3.11
CA ASP A 95 -20.96 0.26 2.91
C ASP A 95 -21.13 1.39 3.94
N LEU A 96 -20.15 1.62 4.82
CA LEU A 96 -20.24 2.68 5.86
C LEU A 96 -20.05 4.11 5.31
N ILE A 97 -19.60 4.25 4.06
CA ILE A 97 -19.42 5.55 3.38
C ILE A 97 -20.70 5.95 2.65
N THR A 98 -21.33 5.01 1.94
CA THR A 98 -22.50 5.28 1.09
C THR A 98 -23.83 4.79 1.66
N ASN A 99 -23.80 4.00 2.74
CA ASN A 99 -24.94 3.28 3.32
C ASN A 99 -25.65 2.30 2.37
N ARG A 100 -25.01 1.92 1.25
CA ARG A 100 -25.55 0.94 0.31
C ARG A 100 -25.31 -0.48 0.79
N GLN A 101 -26.22 -1.38 0.47
CA GLN A 101 -26.06 -2.81 0.72
C GLN A 101 -24.99 -3.39 -0.22
N ILE A 102 -24.24 -4.37 0.29
CA ILE A 102 -23.16 -5.07 -0.42
C ILE A 102 -23.48 -6.55 -0.43
N SER A 103 -23.37 -7.16 -1.60
CA SER A 103 -23.44 -8.61 -1.77
C SER A 103 -22.31 -9.10 -2.68
N LEU A 104 -21.53 -10.09 -2.23
CA LEU A 104 -20.49 -10.67 -3.08
C LEU A 104 -21.02 -11.49 -4.26
N SER A 105 -22.29 -11.88 -4.25
CA SER A 105 -22.94 -12.48 -5.42
C SER A 105 -23.45 -11.43 -6.42
N ASP A 106 -23.39 -10.14 -6.07
CA ASP A 106 -23.75 -9.04 -6.95
C ASP A 106 -22.57 -8.07 -7.20
N PRO A 107 -21.81 -8.27 -8.31
CA PRO A 107 -20.62 -7.50 -8.62
C PRO A 107 -20.83 -5.99 -8.63
N ASP A 108 -22.01 -5.51 -9.02
CA ASP A 108 -22.27 -4.07 -9.09
C ASP A 108 -22.17 -3.42 -7.71
N THR A 109 -22.67 -4.08 -6.66
CA THR A 109 -22.57 -3.59 -5.27
C THR A 109 -21.12 -3.60 -4.76
N VAL A 110 -20.31 -4.57 -5.19
CA VAL A 110 -18.89 -4.66 -4.85
C VAL A 110 -18.10 -3.54 -5.54
N ILE A 111 -18.37 -3.30 -6.82
CA ILE A 111 -17.78 -2.20 -7.59
C ILE A 111 -18.08 -0.87 -6.91
N GLU A 112 -19.33 -0.63 -6.50
CA GLU A 112 -19.72 0.59 -5.80
C GLU A 112 -18.97 0.76 -4.46
N ALA A 113 -18.80 -0.31 -3.68
CA ALA A 113 -18.05 -0.28 -2.42
C ALA A 113 -16.53 -0.06 -2.61
N ILE A 114 -15.96 -0.53 -3.72
CA ILE A 114 -14.58 -0.21 -4.11
C ILE A 114 -14.46 1.26 -4.50
N GLU A 115 -15.40 1.75 -5.32
CA GLU A 115 -15.38 3.14 -5.80
C GLU A 115 -15.62 4.18 -4.69
N SER A 116 -16.40 3.82 -3.66
CA SER A 116 -16.58 4.66 -2.47
C SER A 116 -15.34 4.70 -1.58
N GLY A 117 -14.45 3.70 -1.70
CA GLY A 117 -13.31 3.49 -0.82
C GLY A 117 -13.63 2.66 0.42
N ALA A 118 -14.82 2.07 0.51
CA ALA A 118 -15.18 1.20 1.62
C ALA A 118 -14.38 -0.11 1.60
N ILE A 119 -14.06 -0.59 0.41
CA ILE A 119 -13.15 -1.72 0.18
C ILE A 119 -11.90 -1.20 -0.52
N GLY A 120 -10.77 -1.23 0.19
CA GLY A 120 -9.47 -0.82 -0.33
C GLY A 120 -8.56 -1.99 -0.69
N MET A 121 -7.43 -1.68 -1.34
CA MET A 121 -6.40 -2.65 -1.74
C MET A 121 -5.89 -3.49 -0.57
N GLY A 122 -5.68 -2.90 0.61
CA GLY A 122 -5.21 -3.67 1.77
C GLY A 122 -6.30 -4.46 2.51
N SER A 123 -7.55 -4.50 2.01
CA SER A 123 -8.68 -5.07 2.74
C SER A 123 -9.66 -5.90 1.89
N PHE A 124 -9.38 -6.10 0.60
CA PHE A 124 -10.35 -6.73 -0.32
C PHE A 124 -10.52 -8.24 -0.05
N MET A 125 -9.52 -8.89 0.54
CA MET A 125 -9.54 -10.33 0.82
C MET A 125 -10.48 -10.66 1.99
N THR A 126 -10.51 -9.82 3.04
CA THR A 126 -11.35 -9.99 4.23
C THR A 126 -12.84 -10.23 3.92
N PRO A 127 -13.53 -9.38 3.14
CA PRO A 127 -14.92 -9.65 2.79
C PRO A 127 -15.05 -10.95 1.99
N PHE A 128 -14.11 -11.29 1.09
CA PHE A 128 -14.20 -12.56 0.38
C PHE A 128 -14.17 -13.77 1.34
N LEU A 129 -13.22 -13.81 2.26
CA LEU A 129 -13.08 -14.88 3.25
C LEU A 129 -14.26 -14.93 4.23
N ALA A 130 -14.89 -13.79 4.52
CA ALA A 130 -16.09 -13.71 5.36
C ALA A 130 -17.33 -14.34 4.72
N ALA A 131 -17.43 -14.37 3.38
CA ALA A 131 -18.52 -15.03 2.67
C ALA A 131 -18.19 -16.46 2.21
N VAL A 132 -16.90 -16.78 2.05
CA VAL A 132 -16.43 -18.10 1.62
C VAL A 132 -15.50 -18.67 2.71
N PRO A 133 -16.05 -19.10 3.86
CA PRO A 133 -15.23 -19.52 5.01
C PRO A 133 -14.40 -20.79 4.75
N LEU A 134 -14.76 -21.57 3.73
CA LEU A 134 -14.01 -22.75 3.29
C LEU A 134 -12.89 -22.42 2.29
N ALA A 135 -12.71 -21.16 1.91
CA ALA A 135 -11.62 -20.76 1.03
C ALA A 135 -10.28 -21.02 1.71
N GLU A 136 -9.39 -21.66 0.96
CA GLU A 136 -8.01 -21.88 1.31
C GLU A 136 -7.15 -20.82 0.63
N VAL A 137 -6.25 -20.17 1.38
CA VAL A 137 -5.33 -19.18 0.83
C VAL A 137 -3.91 -19.74 0.80
N ARG A 138 -3.31 -19.77 -0.38
CA ARG A 138 -1.90 -20.06 -0.59
C ARG A 138 -1.21 -18.78 -0.98
N HIS A 139 -0.49 -18.18 -0.04
CA HIS A 139 0.23 -16.94 -0.23
C HIS A 139 1.72 -17.19 -0.43
N LEU A 140 2.18 -16.97 -1.66
CA LEU A 140 3.59 -16.91 -2.02
C LEU A 140 4.12 -15.49 -1.82
N CYS A 141 5.03 -15.30 -0.86
CA CYS A 141 5.51 -13.99 -0.40
C CYS A 141 7.03 -13.97 -0.27
N GLN A 142 7.69 -12.86 -0.55
CA GLN A 142 9.16 -12.80 -0.52
C GLN A 142 9.73 -12.40 0.85
N PRO A 143 11.00 -12.75 1.15
CA PRO A 143 11.75 -12.14 2.23
C PRO A 143 11.86 -10.61 2.05
N PRO A 144 11.87 -9.82 3.14
CA PRO A 144 11.91 -10.24 4.54
C PRO A 144 10.53 -10.56 5.15
N LYS A 145 9.44 -10.41 4.39
CA LYS A 145 8.07 -10.54 4.90
C LYS A 145 7.67 -11.99 5.16
N ALA A 146 8.17 -12.91 4.34
CA ALA A 146 8.13 -14.35 4.59
C ALA A 146 9.53 -14.96 4.47
N VAL A 147 9.99 -15.61 5.54
CA VAL A 147 11.31 -16.26 5.60
C VAL A 147 11.21 -17.78 5.79
N ALA A 148 10.00 -18.28 6.04
CA ALA A 148 9.70 -19.69 6.22
C ALA A 148 8.21 -19.95 5.95
N THR A 149 7.86 -21.21 5.66
CA THR A 149 6.48 -21.67 5.54
C THR A 149 5.79 -21.63 6.90
N ARG A 150 4.60 -21.03 6.94
CA ARG A 150 3.77 -20.92 8.14
C ARG A 150 2.31 -21.11 7.77
N ASP A 151 1.64 -21.95 8.55
CA ASP A 151 0.24 -22.29 8.36
C ASP A 151 -0.63 -21.68 9.45
N PHE A 152 -1.85 -21.33 9.08
CA PHE A 152 -2.82 -20.68 9.95
C PHE A 152 -4.24 -21.16 9.67
N VAL A 153 -5.10 -21.11 10.68
CA VAL A 153 -6.56 -21.11 10.50
C VAL A 153 -7.00 -19.65 10.32
N ILE A 154 -7.89 -19.42 9.36
CA ILE A 154 -8.52 -18.13 9.13
C ILE A 154 -9.69 -17.98 10.10
N ARG A 155 -9.72 -16.88 10.85
CA ARG A 155 -10.86 -16.47 11.66
C ARG A 155 -11.40 -15.15 11.14
N ILE A 156 -12.73 -15.06 11.12
CA ILE A 156 -13.44 -13.82 10.81
C ILE A 156 -14.09 -13.36 12.09
N GLU A 157 -13.58 -12.27 12.62
CA GLU A 157 -14.08 -11.60 13.81
C GLU A 157 -14.71 -10.27 13.41
N ASP A 158 -15.32 -9.60 14.37
CA ASP A 158 -15.86 -8.26 14.21
C ASP A 158 -15.17 -7.29 15.17
N ASN A 159 -14.77 -6.14 14.65
CA ASN A 159 -14.29 -5.00 15.44
C ASN A 159 -15.29 -3.85 15.36
N SER A 160 -15.43 -3.11 16.46
CA SER A 160 -16.15 -1.84 16.44
C SER A 160 -15.45 -0.85 15.53
N ASP A 161 -16.19 -0.24 14.60
CA ASP A 161 -15.73 0.95 13.91
C ASP A 161 -15.50 2.08 14.92
N ASP A 162 -14.50 2.91 14.63
CA ASP A 162 -14.07 4.03 15.47
C ASP A 162 -13.97 5.34 14.66
N LEU A 163 -14.31 5.32 13.37
CA LEU A 163 -14.02 6.41 12.44
C LEU A 163 -15.26 6.98 11.75
N LEU A 164 -16.04 6.15 11.07
CA LEU A 164 -17.18 6.58 10.24
C LEU A 164 -18.50 6.46 11.01
N GLN A 165 -18.69 5.33 11.70
CA GLN A 165 -19.89 5.05 12.48
C GLN A 165 -19.51 4.27 13.75
N PRO A 166 -19.11 4.98 14.83
CA PRO A 166 -18.68 4.33 16.08
C PRO A 166 -19.66 3.27 16.58
N GLY A 167 -19.15 2.07 16.85
CA GLY A 167 -19.96 0.92 17.30
C GLY A 167 -20.44 0.00 16.18
N ALA A 168 -20.34 0.39 14.91
CA ALA A 168 -20.69 -0.47 13.79
C ALA A 168 -19.75 -1.69 13.74
N SER A 169 -20.32 -2.89 13.57
CA SER A 169 -19.58 -4.16 13.55
C SER A 169 -18.87 -4.37 12.22
N ARG A 170 -17.54 -4.31 12.18
CA ARG A 170 -16.75 -4.44 10.95
C ARG A 170 -15.98 -5.75 10.90
N PRO A 171 -16.02 -6.49 9.79
CA PRO A 171 -15.32 -7.75 9.70
C PRO A 171 -13.79 -7.55 9.71
N VAL A 172 -13.10 -8.49 10.33
CA VAL A 172 -11.65 -8.55 10.46
C VAL A 172 -11.21 -9.98 10.25
N ALA A 173 -10.25 -10.20 9.35
CA ALA A 173 -9.60 -11.49 9.23
C ALA A 173 -8.39 -11.57 10.16
N THR A 174 -8.37 -12.57 11.03
CA THR A 174 -7.24 -12.91 11.92
C THR A 174 -6.68 -14.28 11.52
N LEU A 175 -5.37 -14.46 11.74
CA LEU A 175 -4.65 -15.69 11.40
C LEU A 175 -4.13 -16.34 12.69
N GLU A 176 -4.71 -17.47 13.06
CA GLU A 176 -4.30 -18.26 14.22
C GLU A 176 -3.29 -19.33 13.78
N PRO A 177 -2.09 -19.41 14.38
CA PRO A 177 -1.11 -20.43 14.01
C PRO A 177 -1.70 -21.85 14.05
N SER A 178 -1.45 -22.60 12.99
CA SER A 178 -1.93 -23.97 12.81
C SER A 178 -0.86 -24.80 12.08
N SER A 179 -1.19 -26.05 11.78
CA SER A 179 -0.37 -26.96 10.98
C SER A 179 -1.16 -27.45 9.77
N GLY A 180 -0.52 -27.41 8.59
CA GLY A 180 -1.08 -27.97 7.37
C GLY A 180 -2.03 -27.03 6.65
N THR A 181 -2.65 -27.56 5.61
CA THR A 181 -3.43 -26.80 4.62
C THR A 181 -4.83 -27.39 4.45
N GLY A 182 -5.67 -26.75 3.65
CA GLY A 182 -7.05 -27.15 3.41
C GLY A 182 -8.06 -26.02 3.60
N ALA A 183 -9.34 -26.39 3.59
CA ALA A 183 -10.45 -25.45 3.68
C ALA A 183 -10.35 -24.57 4.94
N GLY A 184 -10.47 -23.25 4.75
CA GLY A 184 -10.36 -22.27 5.85
C GLY A 184 -8.95 -22.07 6.39
N HIS A 185 -7.92 -22.65 5.76
CA HIS A 185 -6.52 -22.42 6.12
C HIS A 185 -5.87 -21.35 5.24
N TYR A 186 -4.82 -20.76 5.79
CA TYR A 186 -3.95 -19.82 5.13
C TYR A 186 -2.50 -20.31 5.28
N ARG A 187 -1.81 -20.51 4.16
CA ARG A 187 -0.36 -20.77 4.11
C ARG A 187 0.38 -19.53 3.63
N LEU A 188 1.35 -19.07 4.41
CA LEU A 188 2.34 -18.08 4.00
C LEU A 188 3.66 -18.79 3.74
N THR A 189 4.25 -18.63 2.57
CA THR A 189 5.55 -19.25 2.26
C THR A 189 6.36 -18.46 1.24
N PRO A 190 7.70 -18.44 1.34
CA PRO A 190 8.58 -18.00 0.27
C PRO A 190 8.92 -19.09 -0.75
N ASP A 191 8.50 -20.34 -0.51
CA ASP A 191 8.84 -21.50 -1.31
C ASP A 191 7.70 -21.90 -2.25
N VAL A 192 8.02 -22.03 -3.55
CA VAL A 192 7.03 -22.31 -4.59
C VAL A 192 6.52 -23.75 -4.55
N ASP A 193 7.32 -24.69 -4.04
CA ASP A 193 6.90 -26.07 -3.92
C ASP A 193 5.96 -26.27 -2.71
N ASP A 194 6.24 -25.61 -1.59
CA ASP A 194 5.35 -25.56 -0.42
C ASP A 194 4.04 -24.81 -0.73
N TRP A 195 4.13 -23.76 -1.55
CA TRP A 195 2.98 -22.96 -1.99
C TRP A 195 1.93 -23.81 -2.69
N LEU A 196 2.39 -24.72 -3.56
CA LEU A 196 1.55 -25.60 -4.38
C LEU A 196 1.37 -27.00 -3.79
N GLU A 197 1.83 -27.25 -2.57
CA GLU A 197 1.78 -28.57 -1.92
C GLU A 197 0.33 -29.00 -1.63
N GLY A 198 -0.02 -30.23 -2.01
CA GLY A 198 -1.25 -30.89 -1.59
C GLY A 198 -2.54 -30.32 -2.20
N ILE A 199 -2.46 -29.41 -3.17
CA ILE A 199 -3.66 -28.90 -3.86
C ILE A 199 -4.29 -30.03 -4.68
N GLN A 200 -5.54 -30.37 -4.35
CA GLN A 200 -6.30 -31.45 -4.99
C GLN A 200 -7.67 -30.95 -5.48
N GLY A 201 -7.82 -30.78 -6.80
CA GLY A 201 -9.09 -30.44 -7.43
C GLY A 201 -9.71 -29.12 -6.95
N GLY A 202 -10.98 -28.91 -7.32
CA GLY A 202 -11.72 -27.69 -7.00
C GLY A 202 -11.37 -26.48 -7.89
N PRO A 203 -12.12 -25.39 -7.77
CA PRO A 203 -11.81 -24.15 -8.46
C PRO A 203 -10.56 -23.50 -7.88
N LEU A 204 -9.71 -22.98 -8.76
CA LEU A 204 -8.53 -22.20 -8.41
C LEU A 204 -8.67 -20.78 -8.94
N LEU A 205 -8.40 -19.79 -8.09
CA LEU A 205 -8.29 -18.39 -8.50
C LEU A 205 -6.85 -17.92 -8.28
N LEU A 206 -6.27 -17.26 -9.27
CA LEU A 206 -4.90 -16.77 -9.22
C LEU A 206 -4.91 -15.24 -9.13
N HIS A 207 -4.38 -14.71 -8.04
CA HIS A 207 -4.08 -13.30 -7.88
C HIS A 207 -2.56 -13.09 -7.92
N ILE A 208 -2.12 -12.09 -8.68
CA ILE A 208 -0.74 -11.65 -8.76
C ILE A 208 -0.70 -10.13 -8.61
N ASP A 209 -0.23 -9.66 -7.45
CA ASP A 209 0.28 -8.30 -7.34
C ASP A 209 1.70 -8.27 -7.90
N MET A 210 1.93 -7.34 -8.83
CA MET A 210 3.22 -7.21 -9.51
C MET A 210 4.33 -6.74 -8.57
N ASP A 211 3.99 -6.13 -7.42
CA ASP A 211 4.98 -5.71 -6.44
C ASP A 211 5.76 -6.89 -5.83
N TYR A 212 5.19 -8.10 -5.80
CA TYR A 212 5.90 -9.34 -5.47
C TYR A 212 7.20 -9.51 -6.27
N PHE A 213 7.19 -9.17 -7.56
CA PHE A 213 8.37 -9.31 -8.42
C PHE A 213 9.34 -8.13 -8.29
N ASN A 214 8.81 -6.93 -8.08
CA ASN A 214 9.60 -5.71 -7.91
C ASN A 214 8.81 -4.67 -7.13
N ASN A 215 9.13 -4.55 -5.85
CA ASN A 215 8.57 -3.54 -4.97
C ASN A 215 9.52 -2.34 -4.83
N ARG A 216 10.04 -1.81 -5.95
CA ARG A 216 11.08 -0.74 -5.96
C ARG A 216 10.71 0.40 -5.05
N TYR A 217 9.48 0.89 -5.18
CA TYR A 217 9.04 2.08 -4.49
C TYR A 217 8.55 1.76 -3.08
N ASP A 218 7.79 0.67 -2.90
CA ASP A 218 7.27 0.28 -1.58
C ASP A 218 6.62 1.46 -0.84
N GLY A 219 5.82 2.23 -1.60
CA GLY A 219 5.14 3.43 -1.12
C GLY A 219 6.05 4.61 -0.74
N ASP A 220 7.32 4.62 -1.13
CA ASP A 220 8.34 5.52 -0.60
C ASP A 220 9.24 6.16 -1.68
N SER A 221 9.28 7.50 -1.68
CA SER A 221 10.04 8.29 -2.65
C SER A 221 11.55 8.22 -2.49
N ASP A 222 12.04 7.81 -1.32
CA ASP A 222 13.46 7.77 -0.99
C ASP A 222 14.06 6.38 -1.28
N TRP A 223 13.38 5.56 -2.08
CA TRP A 223 13.77 4.18 -2.37
C TRP A 223 15.21 4.01 -2.88
N ARG A 224 15.76 5.02 -3.56
CA ARG A 224 17.14 5.03 -4.07
C ARG A 224 18.18 5.01 -2.95
N GLU A 225 17.83 5.50 -1.77
CA GLU A 225 18.72 5.59 -0.61
C GLU A 225 18.66 4.35 0.29
N ARG A 226 17.77 3.39 0.00
CA ARG A 226 17.65 2.15 0.76
C ARG A 226 18.92 1.31 0.64
N PRO A 227 19.50 0.83 1.75
CA PRO A 227 20.64 -0.10 1.71
C PRO A 227 20.32 -1.39 0.95
N ALA A 228 19.13 -1.94 1.17
CA ALA A 228 18.58 -3.07 0.41
C ALA A 228 17.51 -2.55 -0.56
N ARG A 229 17.91 -2.30 -1.81
CA ARG A 229 16.98 -1.84 -2.85
C ARG A 229 16.11 -3.01 -3.32
N LEU A 230 14.79 -2.80 -3.32
CA LEU A 230 13.80 -3.72 -3.86
C LEU A 230 13.62 -3.52 -5.38
N ASP A 231 14.70 -3.16 -6.09
CA ASP A 231 14.70 -2.83 -7.51
C ASP A 231 15.22 -4.01 -8.34
N THR A 232 14.42 -5.08 -8.40
CA THR A 232 14.76 -6.32 -9.10
C THR A 232 14.92 -6.06 -10.62
N PRO A 233 16.07 -6.41 -11.23
CA PRO A 233 16.25 -6.33 -12.68
C PRO A 233 15.20 -7.17 -13.44
N VAL A 234 14.79 -6.69 -14.62
CA VAL A 234 13.70 -7.31 -15.40
C VAL A 234 14.00 -8.76 -15.78
N GLU A 235 15.27 -9.12 -15.99
CA GLU A 235 15.69 -10.49 -16.29
C GLU A 235 15.42 -11.44 -15.13
N LYS A 236 15.61 -10.96 -13.88
CA LYS A 236 15.28 -11.73 -12.69
C LYS A 236 13.77 -11.86 -12.49
N ILE A 237 13.01 -10.80 -12.80
CA ILE A 237 11.54 -10.85 -12.80
C ILE A 237 11.04 -11.92 -13.78
N PHE A 238 11.56 -11.94 -15.01
CA PHE A 238 11.21 -12.96 -16.01
C PHE A 238 11.60 -14.37 -15.57
N ALA A 239 12.75 -14.55 -14.93
CA ALA A 239 13.14 -15.84 -14.35
C ALA A 239 12.18 -16.29 -13.24
N GLN A 240 11.76 -15.38 -12.35
CA GLN A 240 10.77 -15.68 -11.29
C GLN A 240 9.41 -16.06 -11.87
N ILE A 241 8.92 -15.32 -12.87
CA ILE A 241 7.68 -15.63 -13.59
C ILE A 241 7.77 -17.01 -14.26
N THR A 242 8.88 -17.29 -14.94
CA THR A 242 9.11 -18.58 -15.58
C THR A 242 9.11 -19.71 -14.56
N MET A 243 9.80 -19.55 -13.44
CA MET A 243 9.86 -20.53 -12.36
C MET A 243 8.47 -20.80 -11.76
N LEU A 244 7.71 -19.76 -11.43
CA LEU A 244 6.36 -19.85 -10.90
C LEU A 244 5.41 -20.58 -11.87
N THR A 245 5.39 -20.16 -13.13
CA THR A 245 4.49 -20.74 -14.15
C THR A 245 4.89 -22.16 -14.54
N GLN A 246 6.19 -22.49 -14.54
CA GLN A 246 6.64 -23.87 -14.69
C GLN A 246 6.21 -24.75 -13.52
N ALA A 247 6.25 -24.26 -12.28
CA ALA A 247 5.76 -25.01 -11.12
C ALA A 247 4.26 -25.32 -11.22
N LEU A 248 3.45 -24.32 -11.58
CA LEU A 248 2.01 -24.52 -11.87
C LEU A 248 1.80 -25.55 -12.99
N ARG A 249 2.56 -25.45 -14.08
CA ARG A 249 2.46 -26.37 -15.23
C ARG A 249 2.81 -27.81 -14.84
N ARG A 250 3.92 -28.01 -14.13
CA ARG A 250 4.39 -29.34 -13.69
C ARG A 250 3.37 -30.05 -12.80
N ARG A 251 2.57 -29.30 -12.05
CA ARG A 251 1.51 -29.81 -11.17
C ARG A 251 0.13 -29.87 -11.86
N GLY A 252 0.05 -29.54 -13.15
CA GLY A 252 -1.20 -29.56 -13.92
C GLY A 252 -2.21 -28.48 -13.49
N LEU A 253 -1.77 -27.45 -12.75
CA LEU A 253 -2.67 -26.47 -12.15
C LEU A 253 -3.10 -25.35 -13.11
N LEU A 254 -2.35 -25.09 -14.18
CA LEU A 254 -2.66 -23.98 -15.10
C LEU A 254 -4.05 -24.11 -15.77
N GLU A 255 -4.43 -25.33 -16.12
CA GLU A 255 -5.69 -25.60 -16.83
C GLU A 255 -6.91 -25.49 -15.91
N VAL A 256 -6.74 -25.67 -14.59
CA VAL A 256 -7.82 -25.64 -13.60
C VAL A 256 -8.01 -24.27 -12.94
N ILE A 257 -7.08 -23.33 -13.12
CA ILE A 257 -7.31 -21.94 -12.74
C ILE A 257 -8.52 -21.42 -13.51
N GLU A 258 -9.45 -20.74 -12.86
CA GLU A 258 -10.71 -20.27 -13.47
C GLU A 258 -10.76 -18.76 -13.68
N ASP A 259 -10.04 -18.01 -12.86
CA ASP A 259 -9.93 -16.55 -12.96
C ASP A 259 -8.52 -16.12 -12.55
N VAL A 260 -7.99 -15.12 -13.25
CA VAL A 260 -6.66 -14.55 -13.02
C VAL A 260 -6.78 -13.05 -12.86
N VAL A 261 -6.07 -12.49 -11.89
CA VAL A 261 -5.96 -11.04 -11.72
C VAL A 261 -4.50 -10.63 -11.68
N PHE A 262 -4.15 -9.61 -12.47
CA PHE A 262 -2.88 -8.89 -12.43
C PHE A 262 -3.12 -7.48 -11.89
N ALA A 263 -2.60 -7.20 -10.68
CA ALA A 263 -2.60 -5.88 -10.07
C ALA A 263 -1.23 -5.20 -10.29
N PHE A 264 -1.22 -4.04 -10.95
CA PHE A 264 0.05 -3.33 -11.29
C PHE A 264 0.56 -2.40 -10.19
N SER A 265 -0.20 -2.21 -9.11
CA SER A 265 0.15 -1.45 -7.91
C SER A 265 1.04 -0.21 -8.14
N PRO A 266 0.52 0.83 -8.82
CA PRO A 266 1.24 2.08 -9.05
C PRO A 266 1.75 2.69 -7.74
N GLY A 267 3.05 3.01 -7.71
CA GLY A 267 3.73 3.44 -6.48
C GLY A 267 4.37 2.30 -5.69
N PHE A 268 4.30 1.07 -6.20
CA PHE A 268 5.04 -0.11 -5.74
C PHE A 268 5.81 -0.71 -6.93
N PHE A 269 5.10 -1.17 -7.96
CA PHE A 269 5.67 -1.80 -9.15
C PHE A 269 5.98 -0.78 -10.27
N PRO A 270 7.20 -0.77 -10.85
CA PRO A 270 7.63 0.20 -11.86
C PRO A 270 6.81 0.24 -13.17
N ALA A 271 6.29 1.42 -13.50
CA ALA A 271 5.47 1.67 -14.67
C ALA A 271 6.18 1.40 -15.99
N GLU A 272 7.49 1.61 -16.08
CA GLU A 272 8.24 1.28 -17.30
C GLU A 272 8.36 -0.23 -17.55
N LEU A 273 8.02 -1.07 -16.57
CA LEU A 273 8.05 -2.53 -16.68
C LEU A 273 6.68 -3.13 -17.02
N TRP A 274 5.58 -2.41 -16.79
CA TRP A 274 4.19 -2.91 -16.92
C TRP A 274 3.98 -3.67 -18.24
N ALA A 275 4.26 -3.05 -19.38
CA ALA A 275 4.03 -3.63 -20.70
C ALA A 275 4.81 -4.94 -20.95
N LYS A 276 6.06 -4.99 -20.49
CA LYS A 276 6.97 -6.10 -20.76
C LYS A 276 6.64 -7.29 -19.87
N VAL A 277 6.39 -7.01 -18.58
CA VAL A 277 6.04 -8.02 -17.58
C VAL A 277 4.64 -8.58 -17.82
N ASP A 278 3.66 -7.74 -18.16
CA ASP A 278 2.32 -8.20 -18.55
C ASP A 278 2.37 -9.21 -19.69
N ARG A 279 3.05 -8.85 -20.79
CA ARG A 279 3.15 -9.71 -21.97
C ARG A 279 3.84 -11.04 -21.64
N HIS A 280 4.94 -10.98 -20.90
CA HIS A 280 5.68 -12.18 -20.54
C HIS A 280 4.87 -13.10 -19.63
N LEU A 281 4.26 -12.54 -18.56
CA LEU A 281 3.44 -13.31 -17.63
C LEU A 281 2.20 -13.90 -18.29
N ALA A 282 1.47 -13.10 -19.07
CA ALA A 282 0.30 -13.57 -19.82
C ALA A 282 0.68 -14.71 -20.78
N SER A 283 1.79 -14.57 -21.52
CA SER A 283 2.30 -15.62 -22.40
C SER A 283 2.68 -16.90 -21.63
N CYS A 284 3.39 -16.79 -20.52
CA CYS A 284 3.78 -17.93 -19.69
C CYS A 284 2.57 -18.68 -19.09
N LEU A 285 1.47 -17.97 -18.81
CA LEU A 285 0.20 -18.52 -18.34
C LEU A 285 -0.73 -18.98 -19.47
N GLY A 286 -0.37 -18.81 -20.74
CA GLY A 286 -1.24 -19.15 -21.88
C GLY A 286 -2.48 -18.24 -22.00
N LEU A 287 -2.41 -17.03 -21.45
CA LEU A 287 -3.47 -16.03 -21.47
C LEU A 287 -3.24 -15.09 -22.67
N ASP A 288 -3.24 -15.65 -23.89
CA ASP A 288 -2.98 -14.87 -25.08
C ASP A 288 -4.00 -13.74 -25.27
N THR A 289 -3.45 -12.58 -25.63
CA THR A 289 -4.20 -11.37 -25.92
C THR A 289 -4.76 -11.48 -27.33
N LEU A 290 -6.08 -11.60 -27.45
CA LEU A 290 -6.79 -11.26 -28.69
C LEU A 290 -6.66 -9.75 -28.93
N GLU A 291 -5.47 -9.27 -29.30
CA GLU A 291 -5.28 -7.95 -29.91
C GLU A 291 -4.82 -8.12 -31.35
N GLY A 292 -5.81 -8.46 -32.18
CA GLY A 292 -5.75 -8.56 -33.63
C GLY A 292 -7.16 -8.62 -34.22
N GLY A 293 -8.03 -7.66 -33.87
CA GLY A 293 -9.41 -7.67 -34.34
C GLY A 293 -10.16 -6.39 -33.97
N THR A 294 -10.11 -5.42 -34.87
CA THR A 294 -11.10 -4.34 -35.09
C THR A 294 -11.95 -3.93 -33.88
N ALA A 295 -11.55 -2.81 -33.27
CA ALA A 295 -12.42 -1.99 -32.45
C ALA A 295 -13.76 -1.74 -33.18
N ARG A 296 -14.82 -2.42 -32.74
CA ARG A 296 -16.19 -1.97 -33.03
C ARG A 296 -16.48 -0.79 -32.13
N SER A 297 -16.45 0.38 -32.77
CA SER A 297 -16.93 1.67 -32.31
C SER A 297 -18.37 1.58 -31.80
N GLY A 298 -18.59 1.89 -30.53
CA GLY A 298 -19.85 2.40 -30.00
C GLY A 298 -19.67 3.89 -29.69
N LEU A 299 -20.01 4.74 -30.65
CA LEU A 299 -19.96 6.20 -30.56
C LEU A 299 -21.13 6.75 -29.73
N SER A 300 -20.82 7.58 -28.73
CA SER A 300 -21.49 8.87 -28.48
C SER A 300 -20.47 9.71 -27.71
N GLY A 301 -19.99 10.88 -28.14
CA GLY A 301 -20.50 11.83 -29.09
C GLY A 301 -20.85 13.11 -28.33
N HIS A 302 -19.85 13.86 -27.86
CA HIS A 302 -19.94 15.30 -27.59
C HIS A 302 -18.53 15.91 -27.70
N ALA A 303 -18.33 16.66 -28.78
CA ALA A 303 -17.12 17.40 -29.07
C ALA A 303 -17.16 18.70 -28.27
N ASP A 304 -16.13 18.96 -27.47
CA ASP A 304 -15.86 20.30 -26.98
C ASP A 304 -14.43 20.71 -27.34
N LYS A 305 -14.35 21.85 -28.03
CA LYS A 305 -13.14 22.47 -28.56
C LYS A 305 -12.65 23.46 -27.50
N GLY A 306 -11.54 23.16 -26.83
CA GLY A 306 -11.01 24.05 -25.80
C GLY A 306 -9.51 23.96 -25.58
N THR A 307 -8.76 24.69 -26.40
CA THR A 307 -7.47 25.35 -26.07
C THR A 307 -6.39 24.57 -25.29
N ARG A 308 -5.36 24.15 -26.03
CA ARG A 308 -4.04 23.72 -25.53
C ARG A 308 -3.39 24.82 -24.68
N ASN A 309 -3.36 24.61 -23.36
CA ASN A 309 -2.45 25.33 -22.48
C ASN A 309 -1.17 24.51 -22.30
N LYS A 310 -0.09 24.94 -22.95
CA LYS A 310 1.27 24.40 -22.76
C LYS A 310 1.77 24.77 -21.36
N GLY A 311 1.48 23.92 -20.37
CA GLY A 311 1.98 24.04 -19.00
C GLY A 311 3.43 23.57 -18.88
N LYS A 312 4.33 24.49 -18.56
CA LYS A 312 5.78 24.32 -18.41
C LYS A 312 6.16 23.16 -17.48
N ALA A 313 7.09 22.32 -17.95
CA ALA A 313 7.82 21.32 -17.16
C ALA A 313 8.44 21.92 -15.88
N ARG A 314 8.33 21.23 -14.75
CA ARG A 314 9.06 21.56 -13.51
C ARG A 314 10.03 20.45 -13.13
N LYS A 315 11.25 20.90 -12.84
CA LYS A 315 12.53 20.22 -12.65
C LYS A 315 12.53 19.23 -11.48
N ASN A 316 13.41 18.22 -11.56
CA ASN A 316 13.95 17.44 -10.44
C ASN A 316 13.99 18.28 -9.16
N ARG A 317 13.34 17.84 -8.09
CA ARG A 317 13.47 18.50 -6.78
C ARG A 317 14.85 18.18 -6.25
N VAL A 318 15.76 19.13 -6.46
CA VAL A 318 17.14 19.10 -6.01
C VAL A 318 17.15 19.03 -4.47
N LEU A 319 17.98 18.13 -3.92
CA LEU A 319 18.31 18.14 -2.50
C LEU A 319 18.83 19.53 -2.14
N ILE A 320 18.30 20.07 -1.05
CA ILE A 320 18.65 21.43 -0.65
C ILE A 320 19.94 21.39 0.16
N SER A 321 20.86 22.31 -0.15
CA SER A 321 22.09 22.46 0.62
C SER A 321 21.75 22.91 2.04
N GLU A 322 22.56 22.52 3.03
CA GLU A 322 22.36 22.98 4.42
C GLU A 322 22.30 24.52 4.52
N ASP A 323 23.10 25.22 3.72
CA ASP A 323 23.20 26.69 3.70
C ASP A 323 21.91 27.41 3.25
N GLU A 324 20.99 26.69 2.62
CA GLU A 324 19.73 27.25 2.13
C GLU A 324 18.60 27.18 3.16
N VAL A 325 18.79 26.41 4.24
CA VAL A 325 17.79 26.17 5.30
C VAL A 325 18.18 26.93 6.55
N GLU A 326 17.22 27.64 7.14
CA GLU A 326 17.41 28.35 8.39
C GLU A 326 16.36 27.95 9.43
N LEU A 327 16.79 27.78 10.68
CA LEU A 327 15.91 27.67 11.84
C LEU A 327 15.91 28.98 12.62
N VAL A 328 14.80 29.70 12.55
CA VAL A 328 14.61 30.99 13.22
C VAL A 328 13.79 30.78 14.48
N ARG A 329 14.30 31.19 15.65
CA ARG A 329 13.57 31.05 16.92
C ARG A 329 12.25 31.82 16.86
N ALA A 330 11.18 31.20 17.34
CA ALA A 330 9.85 31.78 17.29
C ALA A 330 9.12 31.62 18.61
N LYS A 331 8.16 32.51 18.86
CA LYS A 331 7.22 32.35 19.98
C LYS A 331 6.29 31.18 19.65
N GLY A 332 6.40 30.09 20.41
CA GLY A 332 5.50 28.95 20.25
C GLY A 332 4.06 29.29 20.64
N THR A 333 3.12 28.44 20.24
CA THR A 333 1.71 28.54 20.63
C THR A 333 1.34 27.48 21.66
N LYS A 334 0.14 27.53 22.24
CA LYS A 334 -0.36 26.47 23.14
C LYS A 334 -0.24 25.10 22.44
N GLY A 335 0.45 24.15 23.08
CA GLY A 335 0.74 22.82 22.53
C GLY A 335 1.82 22.76 21.44
N ARG A 336 2.44 23.88 21.08
CA ARG A 336 3.48 23.97 20.03
C ARG A 336 4.66 24.84 20.45
N GLY A 337 5.32 24.46 21.54
CA GLY A 337 6.49 25.16 22.08
C GLY A 337 6.18 26.49 22.78
N GLY A 338 4.91 26.79 23.10
CA GLY A 338 4.51 28.04 23.74
C GLY A 338 4.37 28.00 25.27
N GLY A 339 4.64 26.85 25.92
CA GLY A 339 4.65 26.72 27.38
C GLY A 339 5.95 27.22 28.01
N ALA A 340 6.02 27.27 29.35
CA ALA A 340 7.23 27.68 30.09
C ALA A 340 8.47 26.84 29.73
N ASP A 341 8.24 25.60 29.31
CA ASP A 341 9.24 24.61 28.89
C ASP A 341 9.14 24.27 27.40
N GLY A 342 8.42 25.09 26.63
CA GLY A 342 8.32 24.92 25.18
C GLY A 342 9.44 25.64 24.44
N GLU A 343 9.93 25.04 23.37
CA GLU A 343 10.81 25.70 22.41
C GLU A 343 10.24 25.55 21.00
N ALA A 344 10.28 26.62 20.19
CA ALA A 344 9.75 26.59 18.84
C ALA A 344 10.64 27.38 17.87
N TRP A 345 10.69 26.89 16.64
CA TRP A 345 11.41 27.50 15.54
C TRP A 345 10.58 27.45 14.26
N LEU A 346 10.69 28.50 13.46
CA LEU A 346 10.25 28.53 12.08
C LEU A 346 11.35 27.97 11.20
N ILE A 347 10.97 27.07 10.30
CA ILE A 347 11.87 26.54 9.28
C ILE A 347 11.72 27.45 8.06
N GLN A 348 12.81 28.06 7.62
CA GLN A 348 12.86 28.91 6.44
C GLN A 348 13.73 28.29 5.35
N LEU A 349 13.31 28.47 4.09
CA LEU A 349 14.05 28.08 2.91
C LEU A 349 14.11 29.28 1.97
N GLY A 350 15.31 29.84 1.76
CA GLY A 350 15.49 31.07 0.99
C GLY A 350 14.62 32.23 1.50
N GLY A 351 14.58 32.44 2.82
CA GLY A 351 13.80 33.49 3.49
C GLY A 351 12.28 33.28 3.50
N LYS A 352 11.77 32.15 3.00
CA LYS A 352 10.34 31.81 3.02
C LYS A 352 10.04 30.71 4.00
N ARG A 353 8.90 30.81 4.71
CA ARG A 353 8.46 29.77 5.65
C ARG A 353 8.24 28.43 4.92
N ALA A 354 9.02 27.43 5.30
CA ALA A 354 8.98 26.06 4.81
C ALA A 354 8.34 25.09 5.83
N GLY A 355 8.20 25.49 7.09
CA GLY A 355 7.61 24.67 8.13
C GLY A 355 7.77 25.25 9.53
N GLN A 356 7.64 24.40 10.54
CA GLN A 356 7.95 24.68 11.94
C GLN A 356 8.40 23.40 12.64
N VAL A 357 9.25 23.55 13.64
CA VAL A 357 9.64 22.49 14.58
C VAL A 357 9.52 23.03 15.99
N PHE A 358 9.09 22.20 16.92
CA PHE A 358 8.97 22.58 18.32
C PHE A 358 9.21 21.40 19.24
N ILE A 359 9.57 21.71 20.47
CA ILE A 359 9.75 20.77 21.57
C ILE A 359 8.84 21.21 22.71
N ASN A 360 8.11 20.26 23.29
CA ASN A 360 7.33 20.46 24.51
C ASN A 360 7.82 19.49 25.59
N LEU A 361 7.76 19.90 26.85
CA LEU A 361 7.83 18.96 27.97
C LEU A 361 6.43 18.36 28.20
N ILE A 362 6.31 17.05 27.96
CA ILE A 362 5.06 16.29 28.10
C ILE A 362 5.23 15.23 29.20
N ASP A 363 4.12 14.70 29.70
CA ASP A 363 4.09 13.62 30.70
C ASP A 363 3.19 12.50 30.18
N GLU A 364 3.78 11.54 29.49
CA GLU A 364 3.07 10.46 28.79
C GLU A 364 3.74 9.11 29.03
N SER A 365 2.93 8.09 29.31
CA SER A 365 3.37 6.69 29.43
C SER A 365 3.91 6.18 28.08
N PRO A 366 4.93 5.29 28.05
CA PRO A 366 5.60 4.66 29.19
C PRO A 366 6.76 5.48 29.80
N ILE A 367 7.09 6.65 29.23
CA ILE A 367 8.32 7.38 29.55
C ILE A 367 8.14 8.28 30.78
N GLY A 368 6.92 8.77 31.02
CA GLY A 368 6.63 9.80 32.02
C GLY A 368 7.01 11.19 31.51
N LYS A 369 7.54 12.06 32.38
CA LYS A 369 7.87 13.45 32.05
C LYS A 369 9.13 13.57 31.19
N HIS A 370 9.00 13.99 29.93
CA HIS A 370 10.12 14.08 28.98
C HIS A 370 9.92 15.15 27.89
N ALA A 371 11.01 15.55 27.22
CA ALA A 371 10.96 16.49 26.10
C ALA A 371 10.59 15.76 24.81
N SER A 372 9.56 16.23 24.11
CA SER A 372 9.03 15.62 22.89
C SER A 372 9.10 16.60 21.71
N ILE A 373 9.74 16.18 20.61
CA ILE A 373 9.91 16.97 19.39
C ILE A 373 8.83 16.65 18.36
N GLN A 374 8.30 17.68 17.71
CA GLN A 374 7.39 17.57 16.57
C GLN A 374 7.83 18.52 15.46
N ILE A 375 7.78 18.04 14.22
CA ILE A 375 8.12 18.82 13.03
C ILE A 375 6.99 18.78 12.02
N TYR A 376 6.72 19.92 11.39
CA TYR A 376 5.74 20.06 10.32
C TYR A 376 6.36 20.84 9.17
N LEU A 377 6.44 20.19 8.01
CA LEU A 377 6.90 20.81 6.77
C LEU A 377 5.73 21.06 5.82
N ASN A 378 5.78 22.18 5.10
CA ASN A 378 4.90 22.44 3.97
C ASN A 378 5.10 21.37 2.90
N ILE A 379 4.04 20.99 2.20
CA ILE A 379 4.06 19.93 1.16
C ILE A 379 5.13 20.20 0.08
N THR A 380 5.35 21.47 -0.27
CA THR A 380 6.37 21.88 -1.26
C THR A 380 7.81 21.73 -0.77
N SER A 381 8.00 21.56 0.54
CA SER A 381 9.30 21.48 1.22
C SER A 381 9.62 20.06 1.70
N GLN A 382 8.65 19.15 1.69
CA GLN A 382 8.83 17.72 1.99
C GLN A 382 9.66 17.02 0.89
N GLY A 383 10.40 15.97 1.29
CA GLY A 383 11.24 15.17 0.37
C GLY A 383 12.50 15.88 -0.15
N ARG A 384 12.97 16.93 0.56
CA ARG A 384 14.13 17.75 0.14
C ARG A 384 15.29 17.73 1.15
N GLY A 385 15.30 16.77 2.09
CA GLY A 385 16.29 16.67 3.17
C GLY A 385 16.10 17.63 4.35
N ILE A 386 15.20 18.62 4.24
CA ILE A 386 14.96 19.66 5.25
C ILE A 386 14.58 19.07 6.63
N GLY A 387 13.80 17.98 6.63
CA GLY A 387 13.33 17.35 7.87
C GLY A 387 14.47 16.84 8.75
N SER A 388 15.44 16.13 8.15
CA SER A 388 16.60 15.60 8.87
C SER A 388 17.46 16.72 9.47
N LEU A 389 17.71 17.78 8.70
CA LEU A 389 18.45 18.96 9.17
C LEU A 389 17.75 19.61 10.37
N CYS A 390 16.43 19.81 10.26
CA CYS A 390 15.68 20.50 11.29
C CYS A 390 15.52 19.67 12.56
N TYR A 391 15.40 18.34 12.47
CA TYR A 391 15.47 17.47 13.65
C TYR A 391 16.80 17.64 14.38
N ARG A 392 17.92 17.54 13.66
CA ARG A 392 19.27 17.65 14.23
C ARG A 392 19.48 19.01 14.90
N TRP A 393 19.27 20.09 14.16
CA TRP A 393 19.51 21.45 14.65
C TRP A 393 18.58 21.83 15.80
N ALA A 394 17.30 21.42 15.77
CA ALA A 394 16.40 21.67 16.89
C ALA A 394 16.89 20.97 18.17
N CYS A 395 17.41 19.75 18.06
CA CYS A 395 17.97 19.02 19.20
C CYS A 395 19.27 19.66 19.71
N GLU A 396 20.19 20.03 18.81
CA GLU A 396 21.46 20.68 19.16
C GLU A 396 21.24 22.03 19.86
N ARG A 397 20.28 22.83 19.38
CA ARG A 397 19.96 24.18 19.89
C ARG A 397 19.00 24.19 21.09
N SER A 398 18.37 23.05 21.37
CA SER A 398 17.45 22.88 22.49
C SER A 398 18.20 22.89 23.83
N LYS A 399 17.50 23.25 24.91
CA LYS A 399 18.03 23.13 26.29
C LYS A 399 18.06 21.68 26.80
N TYR A 400 17.39 20.76 26.13
CA TYR A 400 17.25 19.37 26.57
C TYR A 400 18.43 18.50 26.16
N VAL A 401 18.79 17.57 27.06
CA VAL A 401 19.86 16.58 26.86
C VAL A 401 19.32 15.29 26.23
N VAL A 402 18.07 14.95 26.53
CA VAL A 402 17.34 13.80 26.00
C VAL A 402 16.03 14.30 25.40
N ILE A 403 15.78 13.95 24.14
CA ILE A 403 14.60 14.37 23.39
C ILE A 403 14.00 13.15 22.70
N TYR A 404 12.69 12.98 22.81
CA TYR A 404 11.94 11.90 22.19
C TYR A 404 11.13 12.40 21.00
N ALA A 405 10.98 11.56 19.98
CA ALA A 405 10.07 11.77 18.86
C ALA A 405 9.02 10.65 18.89
N HIS A 406 7.75 11.05 18.98
CA HIS A 406 6.60 10.15 18.91
C HIS A 406 5.97 10.26 17.53
N MET A 407 5.79 9.14 16.84
CA MET A 407 5.20 9.13 15.51
C MET A 407 4.41 7.86 15.22
N GLN A 408 3.46 7.94 14.28
CA GLN A 408 2.77 6.74 13.80
C GLN A 408 3.78 5.78 13.15
N LYS A 409 3.62 4.46 13.37
CA LYS A 409 4.50 3.44 12.78
C LYS A 409 4.54 3.49 11.24
N SER A 410 3.45 3.92 10.62
CA SER A 410 3.34 4.14 9.17
C SER A 410 4.04 5.41 8.68
N ASN A 411 4.45 6.33 9.56
CA ASN A 411 5.14 7.56 9.18
C ASN A 411 6.65 7.32 8.98
N ILE A 412 6.97 6.50 7.99
CA ILE A 412 8.34 6.07 7.68
C ILE A 412 9.24 7.26 7.33
N ALA A 413 8.72 8.27 6.63
CA ALA A 413 9.48 9.45 6.23
C ALA A 413 9.99 10.25 7.44
N SER A 414 9.14 10.47 8.45
CA SER A 414 9.54 11.18 9.66
C SER A 414 10.50 10.35 10.51
N ALA A 415 10.30 9.03 10.57
CA ALA A 415 11.17 8.10 11.30
C ALA A 415 12.59 8.13 10.76
N ARG A 416 12.75 8.06 9.44
CA ARG A 416 14.07 8.13 8.80
C ARG A 416 14.70 9.51 8.91
N ALA A 417 13.90 10.57 8.84
CA ALA A 417 14.41 11.92 9.06
C ALA A 417 14.99 12.09 10.47
N ALA A 418 14.30 11.54 11.48
CA ALA A 418 14.79 11.49 12.86
C ALA A 418 16.03 10.60 12.99
N GLU A 419 16.04 9.41 12.38
CA GLU A 419 17.20 8.51 12.39
C GLU A 419 18.46 9.17 11.81
N LYS A 420 18.34 9.81 10.65
CA LYS A 420 19.43 10.60 10.03
C LYS A 420 19.90 11.76 10.93
N ALA A 421 19.04 12.26 11.81
CA ALA A 421 19.37 13.28 12.79
C ALA A 421 20.01 12.72 14.08
N GLY A 422 20.24 11.40 14.15
CA GLY A 422 20.85 10.72 15.29
C GLY A 422 19.87 10.18 16.32
N PHE A 423 18.57 10.11 16.00
CA PHE A 423 17.61 9.42 16.86
C PHE A 423 17.75 7.89 16.73
N ILE A 424 17.61 7.19 17.84
CA ILE A 424 17.64 5.73 17.94
C ILE A 424 16.22 5.23 18.22
N ASP A 425 15.80 4.16 17.55
CA ASP A 425 14.50 3.52 17.81
C ASP A 425 14.52 2.78 19.15
N GLU A 426 13.68 3.20 20.09
CA GLU A 426 13.48 2.54 21.40
C GLU A 426 12.02 2.06 21.54
N THR A 427 11.34 1.81 20.41
CA THR A 427 9.96 1.33 20.39
C THR A 427 9.86 -0.05 21.03
N SER A 428 9.10 -0.18 22.11
CA SER A 428 8.75 -1.49 22.66
C SER A 428 7.79 -2.23 21.72
N ALA A 429 7.82 -3.57 21.72
CA ALA A 429 6.91 -4.36 20.89
C ALA A 429 5.42 -4.10 21.18
N GLN A 430 5.10 -3.57 22.37
CA GLN A 430 3.75 -3.29 22.84
C GLN A 430 3.29 -1.86 22.51
N GLU A 431 4.21 -0.97 22.12
CA GLU A 431 3.87 0.43 21.81
C GLU A 431 3.10 0.54 20.50
N ARG A 432 2.03 1.35 20.50
CA ARG A 432 1.23 1.65 19.30
C ARG A 432 1.92 2.66 18.38
N GLN A 433 2.73 3.55 18.95
CA GLN A 433 3.50 4.55 18.23
C GLN A 433 4.98 4.14 18.16
N LYS A 434 5.67 4.60 17.12
CA LYS A 434 7.12 4.49 17.05
C LYS A 434 7.72 5.57 17.95
N LEU A 435 8.57 5.13 18.87
CA LEU A 435 9.26 5.97 19.83
C LEU A 435 10.75 6.00 19.48
N MET A 436 11.25 7.19 19.19
CA MET A 436 12.67 7.38 18.89
C MET A 436 13.29 8.38 19.87
N VAL A 437 14.54 8.18 20.25
CA VAL A 437 15.23 9.02 21.24
C VAL A 437 16.53 9.58 20.67
N TRP A 438 16.76 10.86 20.91
CA TRP A 438 18.02 11.53 20.66
C TRP A 438 18.66 11.92 21.98
N ARG A 439 19.97 11.70 22.09
CA ARG A 439 20.77 12.03 23.27
C ARG A 439 21.93 12.93 22.85
N ARG A 440 22.15 14.02 23.59
CA ARG A 440 23.29 14.91 23.35
C ARG A 440 24.57 14.16 23.67
N SER A 441 25.45 14.02 22.69
CA SER A 441 26.80 13.46 22.88
C SER A 441 27.57 14.31 23.90
N SER A 442 28.14 13.67 24.91
CA SER A 442 28.91 14.29 25.99
C SER A 442 30.26 14.89 25.55
N SER A 443 30.59 14.85 24.25
CA SER A 443 31.85 15.34 23.69
C SER A 443 31.90 16.85 23.38
N ALA A 444 30.83 17.61 23.67
CA ALA A 444 30.74 19.04 23.34
C ALA A 444 30.83 19.99 24.55
N ALA A 445 31.32 19.53 25.71
CA ALA A 445 31.46 20.35 26.92
C ALA A 445 32.89 20.86 27.18
N SER A 446 33.78 20.81 26.18
CA SER A 446 35.12 21.42 26.25
C SER A 446 35.51 22.08 24.92
N ALA A 447 34.88 23.22 24.63
CA ALA A 447 35.36 24.21 23.68
C ALA A 447 34.97 25.61 24.19
#